data_AF-A0A2B7ZLE6-F1
#
_entry.id   AF-A0A2B7ZLE6-F1
#
_cell.length_a   1.000
_cell.length_b   1.000
_cell.length_c   1.000
_cell.angle_alpha   90.00
_cell.angle_beta   90.00
_cell.angle_gamma   90.00
#
_symmetry.space_group_name_H-M   'P 1'
#
loop_
_entity.id
_entity.type
_entity.pdbx_description
1 polymer ?
#
loop_
_entity_poly.entity_id
_entity_poly.type
_entity_poly.pdbx_seq_one_letter_code
_entity_poly.pdbx_strand_id
1 'polypeptide(L)'
;MSRAQDKDQDSIQHFHYYMSTPISAAYRTKRVKDARAEAQKEIEEYRQKKEEEFKKFEAEHSSGNKVAEDEANKEAEVKVQEIKDIGKKKGGQVVENLIHAVTDVQPQIPKKLARNA
;
A
#
# COMPACT_ATOMS: atom_id res chain seq x y z
N MET A 1 -70.56 -54.85 -19.27
CA MET A 1 -69.22 -55.32 -18.85
C MET A 1 -68.24 -54.21 -19.20
N SER A 2 -67.75 -53.40 -18.25
CA SER A 2 -66.65 -52.43 -18.49
C SER A 2 -66.22 -51.62 -17.25
N ARG A 3 -66.99 -51.59 -16.15
CA ARG A 3 -66.74 -50.64 -15.05
C ARG A 3 -65.76 -51.12 -13.97
N ALA A 4 -65.33 -52.37 -14.01
CA ALA A 4 -64.49 -52.98 -12.97
C ALA A 4 -62.98 -52.99 -13.29
N GLN A 5 -62.59 -52.77 -14.54
CA GLN A 5 -61.18 -52.80 -14.97
C GLN A 5 -60.51 -51.41 -15.02
N ASP A 6 -61.29 -50.32 -15.02
CA ASP A 6 -60.75 -48.95 -15.06
C ASP A 6 -60.05 -48.52 -13.76
N LYS A 7 -60.58 -48.94 -12.59
CA LYS A 7 -60.05 -48.45 -11.29
C LYS A 7 -58.66 -48.99 -10.97
N ASP A 8 -58.38 -50.23 -11.36
CA ASP A 8 -57.06 -50.83 -11.18
C ASP A 8 -56.04 -50.21 -12.15
N GLN A 9 -56.48 -49.90 -13.38
CA GLN A 9 -55.63 -49.26 -14.39
C GLN A 9 -55.31 -47.80 -14.05
N ASP A 10 -56.25 -47.05 -13.47
CA ASP A 10 -56.04 -45.70 -12.92
C ASP A 10 -55.10 -45.71 -11.70
N SER A 11 -55.20 -46.72 -10.83
CA SER A 11 -54.30 -46.85 -9.67
C SER A 11 -52.85 -47.14 -10.10
N ILE A 12 -52.67 -47.94 -11.15
CA ILE A 12 -51.37 -48.27 -11.73
C ILE A 12 -50.80 -47.05 -12.47
N GLN A 13 -51.62 -46.31 -13.23
CA GLN A 13 -51.22 -45.05 -13.87
C GLN A 13 -50.80 -43.98 -12.85
N HIS A 14 -51.54 -43.85 -11.73
CA HIS A 14 -51.24 -42.91 -10.66
C HIS A 14 -49.91 -43.23 -9.95
N PHE A 15 -49.63 -44.52 -9.71
CA PHE A 15 -48.36 -44.97 -9.11
C PHE A 15 -47.17 -44.75 -10.06
N HIS A 16 -47.36 -44.99 -11.36
CA HIS A 16 -46.33 -44.78 -12.38
C HIS A 16 -46.01 -43.28 -12.57
N TYR A 17 -47.01 -42.39 -12.44
CA TYR A 17 -46.83 -40.93 -12.47
C TYR A 17 -46.05 -40.41 -11.26
N TYR A 18 -46.32 -40.93 -10.06
CA TYR A 18 -45.60 -40.54 -8.83
C TYR A 18 -44.17 -41.09 -8.74
N MET A 19 -43.90 -42.24 -9.36
CA MET A 19 -42.56 -42.86 -9.41
C MET A 19 -41.70 -42.37 -10.58
N SER A 20 -42.30 -41.78 -11.64
CA SER A 20 -41.58 -41.40 -12.86
C SER A 20 -40.82 -40.07 -12.78
N THR A 21 -41.32 -39.04 -12.08
CA THR A 21 -40.65 -37.72 -12.08
C THR A 21 -41.09 -36.86 -10.88
N PRO A 22 -40.26 -36.68 -9.82
CA PRO A 22 -39.48 -35.42 -9.72
C PRO A 22 -38.17 -35.48 -8.90
N ILE A 23 -37.76 -36.63 -8.36
CA ILE A 23 -36.63 -36.71 -7.40
C ILE A 23 -35.28 -36.38 -8.08
N SER A 24 -35.05 -36.85 -9.32
CA SER A 24 -33.79 -36.59 -10.04
C SER A 24 -33.65 -35.14 -10.53
N ALA A 25 -34.74 -34.52 -10.99
CA ALA A 25 -34.75 -33.11 -11.43
C ALA A 25 -34.55 -32.16 -10.23
N ALA A 26 -35.20 -32.45 -9.10
CA ALA A 26 -34.99 -31.71 -7.86
C ALA A 26 -33.54 -31.85 -7.34
N TYR A 27 -32.98 -33.06 -7.39
CA TYR A 27 -31.59 -33.31 -6.99
C TYR A 27 -30.58 -32.57 -7.88
N ARG A 28 -30.75 -32.61 -9.21
CA ARG A 28 -29.92 -31.85 -10.16
C ARG A 28 -30.01 -30.34 -9.91
N THR A 29 -31.23 -29.82 -9.69
CA THR A 29 -31.45 -28.41 -9.38
C THR A 29 -30.78 -28.01 -8.06
N LYS A 30 -30.84 -28.86 -7.04
CA LYS A 30 -30.14 -28.66 -5.77
C LYS A 30 -28.62 -28.61 -5.97
N ARG A 31 -28.03 -29.56 -6.70
CA ARG A 31 -26.59 -29.57 -7.01
C ARG A 31 -26.13 -28.32 -7.74
N VAL A 32 -26.94 -27.78 -8.67
CA VAL A 32 -26.64 -26.52 -9.37
C VAL A 32 -26.71 -25.32 -8.43
N LYS A 33 -27.69 -25.28 -7.52
CA LYS A 33 -27.80 -24.22 -6.52
C LYS A 33 -26.63 -24.27 -5.52
N ASP A 34 -26.30 -25.46 -5.02
CA ASP A 34 -25.19 -25.67 -4.09
C ASP A 34 -23.86 -25.28 -4.74
N ALA A 35 -23.62 -25.66 -6.00
CA ALA A 35 -22.41 -25.29 -6.73
C ALA A 35 -22.30 -23.77 -6.95
N ARG A 36 -23.43 -23.08 -7.23
CA ARG A 36 -23.45 -21.61 -7.32
C ARG A 36 -23.18 -20.95 -5.97
N ALA A 37 -23.77 -21.46 -4.90
CA ALA A 37 -23.55 -20.94 -3.56
C ALA A 37 -22.09 -21.11 -3.11
N GLU A 38 -21.49 -22.27 -3.39
CA GLU A 38 -20.08 -22.53 -3.08
C GLU A 38 -19.15 -21.62 -3.90
N ALA A 39 -19.38 -21.48 -5.21
CA ALA A 39 -18.58 -20.57 -6.04
C ALA A 39 -18.72 -19.11 -5.57
N GLN A 40 -19.92 -18.69 -5.18
CA GLN A 40 -20.16 -17.34 -4.63
C GLN A 40 -19.36 -17.13 -3.34
N LYS A 41 -19.34 -18.15 -2.47
CA LYS A 41 -18.61 -18.13 -1.20
C LYS A 41 -17.09 -18.07 -1.43
N GLU A 42 -16.55 -18.88 -2.32
CA GLU A 42 -15.12 -18.85 -2.67
C GLU A 42 -14.70 -17.49 -3.27
N ILE A 43 -15.55 -16.89 -4.11
CA ILE A 43 -15.30 -15.55 -4.66
C ILE A 43 -15.26 -14.50 -3.54
N GLU A 44 -16.20 -14.56 -2.60
CA GLU A 44 -16.27 -13.62 -1.48
C GLU A 44 -15.04 -13.78 -0.57
N GLU A 45 -14.65 -15.01 -0.24
CA GLU A 45 -13.45 -15.30 0.55
C GLU A 45 -12.18 -14.82 -0.15
N TYR A 46 -12.05 -15.05 -1.46
CA TYR A 46 -10.91 -14.57 -2.24
C TYR A 46 -10.85 -13.05 -2.27
N ARG A 47 -12.00 -12.39 -2.43
CA ARG A 47 -12.11 -10.93 -2.40
C ARG A 47 -11.71 -10.39 -1.03
N GLN A 48 -12.23 -10.96 0.06
CA GLN A 48 -11.89 -10.54 1.42
C GLN A 48 -10.40 -10.71 1.69
N LYS A 49 -9.82 -11.85 1.31
CA LYS A 49 -8.38 -12.09 1.44
C LYS A 49 -7.56 -11.06 0.67
N LYS A 50 -7.96 -10.73 -0.56
CA LYS A 50 -7.26 -9.73 -1.38
C LYS A 50 -7.41 -8.32 -0.84
N GLU A 51 -8.58 -7.98 -0.30
CA GLU A 51 -8.82 -6.70 0.39
C GLU A 51 -7.94 -6.58 1.65
N GLU A 52 -7.81 -7.65 2.43
CA GLU A 52 -6.92 -7.68 3.60
C GLU A 52 -5.45 -7.58 3.23
N GLU A 53 -5.00 -8.32 2.20
CA GLU A 53 -3.65 -8.21 1.65
C GLU A 53 -3.38 -6.78 1.14
N PHE A 54 -4.34 -6.18 0.44
CA PHE A 54 -4.22 -4.81 -0.05
C PHE A 54 -4.15 -3.80 1.09
N LYS A 55 -5.00 -3.93 2.12
CA LYS A 55 -4.97 -3.05 3.29
C LYS A 55 -3.67 -3.17 4.09
N LYS A 56 -3.13 -4.38 4.23
CA LYS A 56 -1.82 -4.59 4.87
C LYS A 56 -0.71 -3.97 4.04
N PHE A 57 -0.73 -4.20 2.73
CA PHE A 57 0.24 -3.60 1.82
C PHE A 57 0.18 -2.07 1.86
N GLU A 58 -1.02 -1.48 1.81
CA GLU A 58 -1.21 -0.05 2.00
C GLU A 58 -0.72 0.39 3.37
N ALA A 59 -1.04 -0.27 4.48
CA ALA A 59 -0.56 0.15 5.79
C ALA A 59 0.97 0.10 5.92
N GLU A 60 1.60 -0.93 5.36
CA GLU A 60 3.06 -1.12 5.38
C GLU A 60 3.80 -0.19 4.41
N HIS A 61 3.19 0.19 3.29
CA HIS A 61 3.83 0.98 2.23
C HIS A 61 3.33 2.44 2.17
N SER A 62 2.22 2.78 2.82
CA SER A 62 1.70 4.15 3.03
C SER A 62 2.66 4.99 3.85
N SER A 63 3.51 4.36 4.67
CA SER A 63 4.58 5.05 5.39
C SER A 63 5.81 5.38 4.55
N GLY A 64 5.78 5.14 3.22
CA GLY A 64 6.94 5.28 2.33
C GLY A 64 7.69 6.61 2.45
N ASN A 65 6.98 7.70 2.74
CA ASN A 65 7.62 9.00 2.95
C ASN A 65 8.02 9.25 4.41
N LYS A 66 7.30 8.73 5.40
CA LYS A 66 7.58 9.05 6.82
C LYS A 66 8.93 8.53 7.28
N VAL A 67 9.27 7.28 6.92
CA VAL A 67 10.55 6.69 7.31
C VAL A 67 11.70 7.43 6.63
N ALA A 68 11.57 7.74 5.33
CA ALA A 68 12.56 8.50 4.58
C ALA A 68 12.70 9.95 5.11
N GLU A 69 11.59 10.60 5.47
CA GLU A 69 11.58 11.94 6.09
C GLU A 69 12.24 11.92 7.47
N ASP A 70 11.91 10.95 8.32
CA ASP A 70 12.49 10.82 9.66
C ASP A 70 14.00 10.54 9.60
N GLU A 71 14.46 9.72 8.66
CA GLU A 71 15.87 9.43 8.45
C GLU A 71 16.62 10.65 7.89
N ALA A 72 16.05 11.33 6.89
CA ALA A 72 16.61 12.58 6.36
C ALA A 72 16.68 13.69 7.42
N ASN A 73 15.65 13.80 8.28
CA ASN A 73 15.63 14.77 9.37
C ASN A 73 16.73 14.49 10.39
N LYS A 74 16.94 13.22 10.79
CA LYS A 74 18.03 12.83 11.70
C LYS A 74 19.40 13.17 11.11
N GLU A 75 19.64 12.85 9.84
CA GLU A 75 20.90 13.20 9.18
C GLU A 75 21.10 14.72 9.11
N ALA A 76 20.05 15.47 8.78
CA ALA A 76 20.10 16.93 8.75
C ALA A 76 20.43 17.52 10.14
N GLU A 77 19.83 17.01 11.21
CA GLU A 77 20.12 17.43 12.57
C GLU A 77 21.58 17.19 12.95
N VAL A 78 22.13 16.02 12.61
CA VAL A 78 23.55 15.71 12.82
C VAL A 78 24.44 16.70 12.06
N LYS A 79 24.11 17.00 10.80
CA LYS A 79 24.87 17.97 9.98
C LYS A 79 24.79 19.39 10.53
N VAL A 80 23.63 19.82 11.00
CA VAL A 80 23.47 21.13 11.66
C VAL A 80 24.32 21.21 12.92
N GLN A 81 24.35 20.14 13.71
CA GLN A 81 25.17 20.07 14.92
C GLN A 81 26.66 20.11 14.60
N GLU A 82 27.10 19.36 13.59
CA GLU A 82 28.47 19.38 13.08
C GLU A 82 28.91 20.79 12.63
N ILE A 83 28.06 21.49 11.87
CA ILE A 83 28.30 22.88 11.44
C ILE A 83 28.43 23.82 12.63
N LYS A 84 27.54 23.69 13.63
CA LYS A 84 27.59 24.51 14.85
C LYS A 84 28.89 24.28 15.61
N ASP A 85 29.34 23.04 15.73
CA ASP A 85 30.55 22.70 16.47
C ASP A 85 31.82 23.15 15.74
N ILE A 86 31.86 23.03 14.40
CA ILE A 86 32.92 23.63 13.57
C ILE A 86 32.93 25.14 13.74
N GLY A 87 31.75 25.78 13.68
CA GLY A 87 31.59 27.22 13.87
C GLY A 87 32.10 27.69 15.23
N LYS A 88 31.81 26.97 16.32
CA LYS A 88 32.36 27.26 17.65
C LYS A 88 33.87 27.08 17.70
N LYS A 89 34.40 26.02 17.10
CA LYS A 89 35.84 25.71 17.10
C LYS A 89 36.66 26.70 16.28
N LYS A 90 36.15 27.16 15.15
CA LYS A 90 36.86 28.02 14.18
C LYS A 90 36.46 29.48 14.25
N GLY A 91 35.33 29.80 14.88
CA GLY A 91 34.79 31.16 14.93
C GLY A 91 35.75 32.17 15.54
N GLY A 92 36.43 31.82 16.63
CA GLY A 92 37.43 32.70 17.25
C GLY A 92 38.57 33.07 16.29
N GLN A 93 39.11 32.07 15.58
CA GLN A 93 40.16 32.28 14.58
C GLN A 93 39.69 33.16 13.41
N VAL A 94 38.44 32.99 12.95
CA VAL A 94 37.87 33.82 11.89
C VAL A 94 37.72 35.27 12.34
N VAL A 95 37.24 35.49 13.58
CA VAL A 95 37.10 36.84 14.14
C VAL A 95 38.46 37.52 14.27
N GLU A 96 39.47 36.82 14.78
CA GLU A 96 40.84 37.33 14.90
C GLU A 96 41.41 37.71 13.53
N ASN A 97 41.27 36.83 12.53
CA ASN A 97 41.72 37.11 11.16
C ASN A 97 41.02 38.32 10.54
N LEU A 98 39.71 38.49 10.77
CA LEU A 98 38.96 39.64 10.27
C LEU A 98 39.42 40.94 10.94
N ILE A 99 39.65 40.93 12.26
CA ILE A 99 40.20 42.09 12.98
C ILE A 99 41.58 42.43 12.42
N HIS A 100 42.48 41.44 12.32
CA HIS A 100 43.82 41.63 11.79
C HIS A 100 43.79 42.24 10.39
N ALA A 101 42.95 41.71 9.48
CA ALA A 101 42.84 42.20 8.11
C ALA A 101 42.32 43.65 8.03
N VAL A 102 41.50 44.10 8.98
CA VAL A 102 40.99 45.48 9.05
C VAL A 102 42.01 46.42 9.69
N THR A 103 42.80 45.94 10.65
CA THR A 103 43.80 46.75 11.37
C THR A 103 45.15 46.82 10.67
N ASP A 104 45.51 45.80 9.87
CA ASP A 104 46.78 45.72 9.16
C ASP A 104 46.74 46.56 7.87
N VAL A 105 47.03 47.85 8.01
CA VAL A 105 47.07 48.79 6.89
C VAL A 105 48.34 48.54 6.08
N GLN A 106 48.17 47.99 4.87
CA GLN A 106 49.24 47.77 3.89
C GLN A 106 49.18 48.84 2.78
N PRO A 107 49.82 50.02 2.98
CA PRO A 107 49.82 51.07 1.98
C PRO A 107 50.54 50.62 0.71
N GLN A 108 49.85 50.73 -0.42
CA GLN A 108 50.38 50.38 -1.74
C GLN A 108 50.40 51.62 -2.63
N ILE A 109 51.53 51.86 -3.29
CA ILE A 109 51.61 52.89 -4.31
C ILE A 109 50.69 52.48 -5.48
N PRO A 110 49.76 53.34 -5.92
CA PRO A 110 48.93 53.05 -7.09
C PRO A 110 49.79 52.65 -8.29
N LYS A 111 49.49 51.52 -8.93
CA LYS A 111 50.30 50.92 -10.02
C LYS A 111 50.66 51.88 -11.17
N LYS A 112 49.87 52.93 -11.37
CA LYS A 112 50.12 53.97 -12.39
C LYS A 112 51.27 54.91 -12.03
N LEU A 113 51.54 55.12 -10.74
CA LEU A 113 52.61 55.98 -10.25
C LEU A 113 53.94 55.23 -10.12
N ALA A 114 53.90 53.93 -9.80
CA ALA A 114 55.09 53.09 -9.65
C ALA A 114 55.83 52.77 -10.98
N ARG A 115 55.18 52.97 -12.13
CA ARG A 115 55.78 52.70 -13.47
C ARG A 115 56.64 53.84 -14.00
N ASN A 116 56.55 55.01 -13.37
CA ASN A 116 57.18 56.26 -13.81
C ASN A 116 58.22 56.77 -12.79
N ALA A 117 58.59 55.94 -11.81
CA ALA A 117 59.58 56.22 -10.78
C ALA A 117 60.90 55.48 -11.07
#